data_AF-A0AAP0D926-F1
#
_entry.id   AF-A0AAP0D926-F1
#
_cell.length_a   1.000
_cell.length_b   1.000
_cell.length_c   1.000
_cell.angle_alpha   90.00
_cell.angle_beta   90.00
_cell.angle_gamma   90.00
#
_symmetry.space_group_name_H-M   'P 1'
#
loop_
_entity.id
_entity.type
_entity.pdbx_description
1 polymer ?
#
loop_
_entity_poly.entity_id
_entity_poly.type
_entity_poly.pdbx_seq_one_letter_code
_entity_poly.pdbx_strand_id
1 'polypeptide(L)'
;MNKIEKAHQMYRDGNYEEALEFYTEALSIAKTNPQKIALHSNRAACFLKLHHFKKAADECTSVLELDYEHTGALMLRAQTLVTLKEYHSALFDVNRLIELNPSSEVYQNLEARLKTQVSLAPIPEAETELEEEDGEDDEEHNKDDEQSASLGLEGTHSHDLDEPASKNVVESVKIHITAPETQSVKEAIPKPKGHSRLDYSRWDKVEDDSSEDDDDDDDDSQPQYRFRVKNIGVRSVK
;
A
#
# COMPACT_ATOMS: atom_id res chain seq x y z
N MET A 1 19.47 -20.62 29.96
CA MET A 1 18.20 -19.87 29.87
C MET A 1 17.72 -19.93 28.44
N ASN A 2 16.45 -20.26 28.24
CA ASN A 2 15.83 -20.32 26.93
C ASN A 2 15.80 -18.90 26.34
N LYS A 3 16.36 -18.71 25.12
CA LYS A 3 16.44 -17.37 24.49
C LYS A 3 15.06 -16.75 24.29
N ILE A 4 14.06 -17.59 24.01
CA ILE A 4 12.67 -17.18 23.85
C ILE A 4 12.08 -16.65 25.17
N GLU A 5 12.36 -17.30 26.30
CA GLU A 5 11.90 -16.84 27.62
C GLU A 5 12.51 -15.48 27.98
N LYS A 6 13.80 -15.29 27.69
CA LYS A 6 14.46 -13.99 27.85
C LYS A 6 13.82 -12.92 26.97
N ALA A 7 13.58 -13.22 25.69
CA ALA A 7 12.92 -12.29 24.77
C ALA A 7 11.53 -11.89 25.28
N HIS A 8 10.73 -12.85 25.76
CA HIS A 8 9.43 -12.56 26.38
C HIS A 8 9.54 -11.69 27.61
N GLN A 9 10.57 -11.88 28.44
CA GLN A 9 10.82 -11.05 29.61
C GLN A 9 11.14 -9.61 29.19
N MET A 10 12.10 -9.42 28.27
CA MET A 10 12.45 -8.10 27.76
C MET A 10 11.27 -7.39 27.10
N TYR A 11 10.42 -8.12 26.36
CA TYR A 11 9.20 -7.55 25.79
C TYR A 11 8.23 -7.05 26.87
N ARG A 12 8.04 -7.81 27.96
CA ARG A 12 7.18 -7.39 29.09
C ARG A 12 7.75 -6.19 29.83
N ASP A 13 9.07 -6.11 29.92
CA ASP A 13 9.77 -5.02 30.59
C ASP A 13 9.85 -3.74 29.73
N GLY A 14 9.42 -3.80 28.47
CA GLY A 14 9.43 -2.68 27.52
C GLY A 14 10.73 -2.53 26.73
N ASN A 15 11.71 -3.40 26.96
CA ASN A 15 12.98 -3.44 26.25
C ASN A 15 12.83 -4.15 24.90
N TYR A 16 12.13 -3.52 23.96
CA TYR A 16 11.77 -4.15 22.68
C TYR A 16 12.98 -4.41 21.76
N GLU A 17 14.02 -3.56 21.84
CA GLU A 17 15.25 -3.75 21.06
C GLU A 17 16.02 -4.99 21.54
N GLU A 18 16.23 -5.14 22.85
CA GLU A 18 16.85 -6.32 23.44
C GLU A 18 16.02 -7.59 23.19
N ALA A 19 14.68 -7.48 23.23
CA ALA A 19 13.80 -8.58 22.87
C ALA A 19 14.03 -9.04 21.42
N LEU A 20 14.19 -8.11 20.47
CA LEU A 20 14.48 -8.43 19.07
C LEU A 20 15.80 -9.18 18.88
N GLU A 21 16.85 -8.83 19.64
CA GLU A 21 18.13 -9.54 19.60
C GLU A 21 17.95 -10.99 20.02
N PHE A 22 17.31 -11.23 21.17
CA PHE A 22 17.06 -12.59 21.65
C PHE A 22 16.12 -13.37 20.72
N TYR A 23 15.12 -12.74 20.11
CA TYR A 23 14.28 -13.38 19.11
C TYR A 23 15.03 -13.70 17.81
N THR A 24 15.95 -12.84 17.38
CA THR A 24 16.78 -13.08 16.19
C THR A 24 17.71 -14.27 16.42
N GLU A 25 18.34 -14.32 17.59
CA GLU A 25 19.13 -15.48 17.98
C GLU A 25 18.28 -16.76 18.08
N ALA A 26 17.07 -16.67 18.65
CA ALA A 26 16.15 -17.80 18.72
C ALA A 26 15.70 -18.27 17.32
N LEU A 27 15.53 -17.35 16.38
CA LEU A 27 15.15 -17.66 15.00
C LEU A 27 16.26 -18.41 14.27
N SER A 28 17.53 -18.06 14.52
CA SER A 28 18.69 -18.75 13.92
C SER A 28 18.80 -20.23 14.29
N ILE A 29 18.27 -20.61 15.46
CA ILE A 29 18.27 -22.00 15.96
C ILE A 29 16.94 -22.72 15.73
N ALA A 30 15.90 -22.02 15.25
CA ALA A 30 14.57 -22.57 15.05
C ALA A 30 14.55 -23.59 13.91
N LYS A 31 14.04 -24.80 14.19
CA LYS A 31 14.07 -25.92 13.23
C LYS A 31 12.73 -26.16 12.56
N THR A 32 11.62 -25.80 13.20
CA THR A 32 10.27 -26.12 12.72
C THR A 32 9.56 -24.86 12.24
N ASN A 33 8.69 -25.00 11.23
CA ASN A 33 7.90 -23.88 10.72
C ASN A 33 7.02 -23.23 11.80
N PRO A 34 6.30 -23.97 12.67
CA PRO A 34 5.53 -23.35 13.75
C PRO A 34 6.38 -22.51 14.71
N GLN A 35 7.62 -22.92 15.01
CA GLN A 35 8.54 -22.12 15.82
C GLN A 35 8.93 -20.82 15.11
N LYS A 36 9.28 -20.91 13.82
CA LYS A 36 9.63 -19.73 13.01
C LYS A 36 8.45 -18.76 12.91
N ILE A 37 7.24 -19.25 12.66
CA ILE A 37 6.00 -18.45 12.63
C ILE A 37 5.80 -17.68 13.93
N ALA A 38 5.92 -18.36 15.08
CA ALA A 38 5.78 -17.72 16.38
C ALA A 38 6.85 -16.64 16.62
N LEU A 39 8.10 -16.91 16.22
CA LEU A 39 9.21 -15.98 16.37
C LEU A 39 9.07 -14.74 15.48
N HIS A 40 8.71 -14.90 14.21
CA HIS A 40 8.42 -13.77 13.32
C HIS A 40 7.22 -12.95 13.83
N SER A 41 6.15 -13.59 14.30
CA SER A 41 5.00 -12.90 14.89
C SER A 41 5.39 -12.06 16.11
N ASN A 42 6.25 -12.59 16.98
CA ASN A 42 6.75 -11.86 18.15
C ASN A 42 7.68 -10.70 17.77
N ARG A 43 8.55 -10.89 16.76
CA ARG A 43 9.38 -9.81 16.21
C ARG A 43 8.53 -8.69 15.60
N ALA A 44 7.48 -9.04 14.86
CA ALA A 44 6.51 -8.07 14.32
C ALA A 44 5.90 -7.23 15.46
N ALA A 45 5.48 -7.86 16.55
CA ALA A 45 4.96 -7.16 17.73
C ALA A 45 6.00 -6.19 18.34
N CYS A 46 7.27 -6.60 18.44
CA CYS A 46 8.34 -5.71 18.91
C CYS A 46 8.53 -4.50 17.98
N PHE A 47 8.56 -4.71 16.66
CA PHE A 47 8.69 -3.61 15.70
C PHE A 47 7.50 -2.66 15.74
N LEU A 48 6.28 -3.16 15.96
CA LEU A 48 5.10 -2.30 16.16
C LEU A 48 5.23 -1.42 17.40
N LYS A 49 5.75 -1.97 18.50
CA LYS A 49 6.02 -1.20 19.73
C LYS A 49 7.10 -0.15 19.55
N LEU A 50 8.06 -0.40 18.65
CA LEU A 50 9.09 0.54 18.25
C LEU A 50 8.66 1.49 17.11
N HIS A 51 7.40 1.44 16.67
CA HIS A 51 6.91 2.23 15.52
C HIS A 51 7.67 1.98 14.19
N HIS A 52 8.38 0.86 14.08
CA HIS A 52 9.06 0.42 12.86
C HIS A 52 8.08 -0.36 11.96
N PHE A 53 7.05 0.33 11.46
CA PHE A 53 5.93 -0.30 10.76
C PHE A 53 6.34 -1.10 9.51
N LYS A 54 7.30 -0.61 8.71
CA LYS A 54 7.79 -1.35 7.52
C LYS A 54 8.38 -2.71 7.92
N LYS A 55 9.28 -2.72 8.90
CA LYS A 55 9.88 -3.96 9.43
C LYS A 55 8.83 -4.90 10.03
N ALA A 56 7.81 -4.35 10.71
CA ALA A 56 6.71 -5.17 11.20
C ALA A 56 5.93 -5.86 10.07
N ALA A 57 5.66 -5.16 8.96
CA ALA A 57 5.02 -5.73 7.78
C ALA A 57 5.89 -6.80 7.09
N ASP A 58 7.22 -6.61 7.07
CA ASP A 58 8.18 -7.60 6.57
C ASP A 58 8.14 -8.89 7.40
N GLU A 59 8.15 -8.78 8.73
CA GLU A 59 8.02 -9.95 9.61
C GLU A 59 6.68 -10.68 9.41
N CYS A 60 5.58 -9.96 9.23
CA CYS A 60 4.30 -10.57 8.87
C CYS A 60 4.37 -11.29 7.52
N THR A 61 5.11 -10.73 6.56
CA THR A 61 5.33 -11.37 5.26
C THR A 61 6.10 -12.67 5.42
N SER A 62 7.15 -12.71 6.24
CA SER A 62 7.86 -13.96 6.56
C SER A 62 6.97 -15.01 7.23
N VAL A 63 5.97 -14.61 8.02
CA VAL A 63 4.96 -15.55 8.54
C VAL A 63 4.11 -16.12 7.39
N LEU A 64 3.66 -15.26 6.47
CA LEU A 64 2.78 -15.64 5.36
C LEU A 64 3.48 -16.48 4.30
N GLU A 65 4.81 -16.41 4.20
CA GLU A 65 5.62 -17.33 3.39
C GLU A 65 5.63 -18.75 3.96
N LEU A 66 5.51 -18.90 5.29
CA LEU A 66 5.49 -20.19 5.98
C LEU A 66 4.07 -20.77 6.10
N ASP A 67 3.09 -19.89 6.30
CA ASP A 67 1.66 -20.22 6.37
C ASP A 67 0.84 -19.12 5.68
N TYR A 68 0.46 -19.40 4.44
CA TYR A 68 -0.21 -18.42 3.59
C TYR A 68 -1.60 -18.02 4.12
N GLU A 69 -2.28 -18.88 4.90
CA GLU A 69 -3.62 -18.62 5.44
C GLU A 69 -3.59 -18.13 6.90
N HIS A 70 -2.41 -17.76 7.40
CA HIS A 70 -2.26 -17.32 8.78
C HIS A 70 -3.04 -16.02 9.05
N THR A 71 -4.28 -16.18 9.50
CA THR A 71 -5.25 -15.08 9.70
C THR A 71 -4.70 -13.96 10.59
N GLY A 72 -3.97 -14.29 11.65
CA GLY A 72 -3.35 -13.31 12.53
C GLY A 72 -2.29 -12.46 11.83
N ALA A 73 -1.54 -13.03 10.90
CA ALA A 73 -0.49 -12.31 10.18
C ALA A 73 -1.07 -11.45 9.05
N LEU A 74 -2.09 -11.95 8.33
CA LEU A 74 -2.86 -11.15 7.38
C LEU A 74 -3.48 -9.93 8.06
N MET A 75 -4.13 -10.11 9.21
CA MET A 75 -4.75 -9.02 9.95
C MET A 75 -3.72 -8.00 10.45
N LEU A 76 -2.62 -8.47 11.04
CA LEU A 76 -1.57 -7.61 11.56
C LEU A 76 -0.89 -6.82 10.43
N ARG A 77 -0.59 -7.47 9.30
CA ARG A 77 0.01 -6.82 8.13
C ARG A 77 -0.94 -5.78 7.54
N ALA A 78 -2.22 -6.11 7.35
CA ALA A 78 -3.21 -5.16 6.86
C ALA A 78 -3.30 -3.90 7.74
N GLN A 79 -3.38 -4.05 9.06
CA GLN A 79 -3.40 -2.91 9.99
C GLN A 79 -2.12 -2.08 9.95
N THR A 80 -0.97 -2.75 9.82
CA THR A 80 0.33 -2.09 9.70
C THR A 80 0.42 -1.29 8.40
N LEU A 81 -0.05 -1.86 7.29
CA LEU A 81 -0.12 -1.21 5.98
C LEU A 81 -1.08 -0.02 5.95
N VAL A 82 -2.21 -0.10 6.67
CA VAL A 82 -3.10 1.06 6.88
C VAL A 82 -2.35 2.21 7.54
N THR A 83 -1.52 1.91 8.54
CA THR A 83 -0.71 2.91 9.24
C THR A 83 0.35 3.53 8.32
N LEU A 84 0.88 2.75 7.38
CA LEU A 84 1.79 3.20 6.32
C LEU A 84 1.07 3.90 5.15
N LYS A 85 -0.26 4.00 5.19
CA LYS A 85 -1.12 4.51 4.09
C LYS A 85 -1.04 3.70 2.80
N GLU A 86 -0.58 2.45 2.88
CA GLU A 86 -0.54 1.51 1.76
C GLU A 86 -1.89 0.77 1.64
N TYR A 87 -2.94 1.53 1.31
CA TYR A 87 -4.32 1.03 1.38
C TYR A 87 -4.62 -0.09 0.37
N HIS A 88 -4.01 -0.09 -0.81
CA HIS A 88 -4.17 -1.15 -1.80
C HIS A 88 -3.63 -2.49 -1.29
N SER A 89 -2.41 -2.50 -0.75
CA SER A 89 -1.79 -3.69 -0.16
C SER A 89 -2.58 -4.19 1.05
N ALA A 90 -3.06 -3.27 1.90
CA ALA A 90 -3.93 -3.63 3.02
C ALA A 90 -5.24 -4.27 2.56
N LEU A 91 -5.87 -3.73 1.51
CA LEU A 91 -7.12 -4.25 0.96
C LEU A 91 -6.93 -5.66 0.39
N PHE A 92 -5.79 -5.95 -0.24
CA PHE A 92 -5.45 -7.29 -0.71
C PHE A 92 -5.46 -8.32 0.43
N ASP A 93 -4.81 -8.01 1.56
CA ASP A 93 -4.78 -8.90 2.72
C ASP A 93 -6.16 -9.09 3.35
N VAL A 94 -6.97 -8.02 3.40
CA VAL A 94 -8.33 -8.08 3.94
C VAL A 94 -9.26 -8.91 3.05
N ASN A 95 -9.12 -8.83 1.73
CA ASN A 95 -9.89 -9.67 0.82
C ASN A 95 -9.59 -11.16 1.06
N ARG A 96 -8.31 -11.52 1.26
CA ARG A 96 -7.92 -12.88 1.62
C ARG A 96 -8.53 -13.32 2.96
N LEU A 97 -8.59 -12.44 3.95
CA LEU A 97 -9.27 -12.72 5.22
C LEU A 97 -10.78 -12.98 5.03
N ILE A 98 -11.44 -12.25 4.14
CA ILE A 98 -12.86 -12.45 3.79
C ILE A 98 -13.05 -13.79 3.07
N GLU A 99 -12.15 -14.18 2.17
CA GLU A 99 -12.19 -15.51 1.53
C GLU A 99 -12.11 -16.64 2.55
N LEU A 100 -11.25 -16.50 3.57
CA LEU A 100 -11.11 -17.48 4.66
C LEU A 100 -12.31 -17.50 5.61
N ASN A 101 -12.91 -16.34 5.89
CA ASN A 101 -14.10 -16.25 6.73
C ASN A 101 -15.09 -15.17 6.22
N PRO A 102 -15.99 -15.53 5.30
CA PRO A 102 -16.90 -14.57 4.67
C PRO A 102 -17.92 -13.95 5.62
N SER A 103 -18.25 -14.61 6.73
CA SER A 103 -19.25 -14.13 7.70
C SER A 103 -18.68 -13.18 8.74
N SER A 104 -17.37 -12.90 8.71
CA SER A 104 -16.72 -11.98 9.64
C SER A 104 -17.08 -10.53 9.33
N GLU A 105 -18.01 -9.96 10.10
CA GLU A 105 -18.35 -8.53 10.04
C GLU A 105 -17.13 -7.64 10.25
N VAL A 106 -16.17 -8.08 11.08
CA VAL A 106 -14.92 -7.33 11.32
C VAL A 106 -14.13 -7.13 10.02
N TYR A 107 -14.06 -8.16 9.18
CA TYR A 107 -13.30 -8.10 7.92
C TYR A 107 -14.03 -7.27 6.87
N GLN A 108 -15.35 -7.45 6.76
CA GLN A 108 -16.20 -6.65 5.86
C GLN A 108 -16.16 -5.16 6.21
N ASN A 109 -16.23 -4.82 7.50
CA ASN A 109 -16.14 -3.44 7.97
C ASN A 109 -14.77 -2.81 7.67
N LEU A 110 -13.68 -3.59 7.83
CA LEU A 110 -12.34 -3.11 7.51
C LEU A 110 -12.16 -2.90 5.99
N GLU A 111 -12.67 -3.83 5.18
CA GLU A 111 -12.67 -3.74 3.72
C GLU A 111 -13.41 -2.49 3.23
N ALA A 112 -14.61 -2.24 3.75
CA ALA A 112 -15.41 -1.07 3.39
C ALA A 112 -14.67 0.24 3.70
N ARG A 113 -14.06 0.34 4.89
CA ARG A 113 -13.23 1.50 5.29
C ARG A 113 -12.05 1.69 4.35
N LEU A 114 -11.36 0.61 3.99
CA LEU A 114 -10.21 0.67 3.08
C LEU A 114 -10.60 1.09 1.67
N LYS A 115 -11.72 0.57 1.14
CA LYS A 115 -12.27 0.99 -0.15
C LYS A 115 -12.57 2.49 -0.19
N THR A 116 -13.13 3.04 0.89
CA THR A 116 -13.32 4.48 1.02
C THR A 116 -11.99 5.23 1.00
N GLN A 117 -10.99 4.81 1.76
CA GLN A 117 -9.66 5.46 1.77
C GLN A 117 -8.99 5.44 0.40
N VAL A 118 -9.07 4.31 -0.32
CA VAL A 118 -8.56 4.20 -1.69
C VAL A 118 -9.29 5.16 -2.64
N SER A 119 -10.62 5.29 -2.52
CA SER A 119 -11.40 6.21 -3.36
C SER A 119 -11.13 7.69 -3.07
N LEU A 120 -10.70 8.02 -1.85
CA LEU A 120 -10.38 9.38 -1.42
C LEU A 120 -8.93 9.77 -1.70
N ALA A 121 -8.07 8.82 -2.09
CA ALA A 121 -6.69 9.12 -2.43
C ALA A 121 -6.67 10.13 -3.59
N PRO A 122 -5.95 11.26 -3.48
CA PRO A 122 -5.88 12.24 -4.54
C PRO A 122 -5.44 11.57 -5.85
N ILE A 123 -6.17 11.83 -6.93
CA ILE A 123 -5.74 11.47 -8.28
C ILE A 123 -4.36 12.12 -8.44
N PRO A 124 -3.30 11.38 -8.82
CA PRO A 124 -2.02 12.00 -9.11
C PRO A 124 -2.28 13.05 -10.17
N GLU A 125 -2.13 14.32 -9.82
CA GLU A 125 -2.03 15.38 -10.80
C GLU A 125 -0.81 14.99 -11.63
N ALA A 126 -1.05 14.48 -12.83
CA ALA A 126 0.01 14.16 -13.75
C ALA A 126 0.79 15.45 -13.93
N GLU A 127 2.02 15.48 -13.42
CA GLU A 127 3.02 16.46 -13.76
C GLU A 127 3.30 16.26 -15.26
N THR A 128 2.40 16.75 -16.11
CA THR A 128 2.72 17.05 -17.49
C THR A 128 3.60 18.28 -17.41
N GLU A 129 4.89 18.06 -17.16
CA GLU A 129 5.95 18.96 -17.59
C GLU A 129 5.76 19.10 -19.10
N LEU A 130 5.04 20.16 -19.49
CA LEU A 130 5.17 20.70 -20.83
C LEU A 130 6.53 21.38 -20.83
N GLU A 131 7.57 20.62 -21.20
CA GLU A 131 8.79 21.22 -21.72
C GLU A 131 8.38 21.99 -22.97
N GLU A 132 8.18 23.30 -22.82
CA GLU A 132 8.18 24.22 -23.96
C GLU A 132 9.61 24.19 -24.52
N GLU A 133 9.80 23.36 -25.55
CA GLU A 133 11.01 23.35 -26.37
C GLU A 133 11.03 24.68 -27.15
N ASP A 134 11.56 25.72 -26.52
CA ASP A 134 11.90 26.97 -27.19
C ASP A 134 12.97 26.66 -28.25
N GLY A 135 12.52 26.68 -29.50
CA GLY A 135 13.38 26.55 -30.68
C GLY A 135 14.32 27.73 -30.79
N GLU A 136 15.61 27.49 -30.58
CA GLU A 136 16.67 28.34 -31.08
C GLU A 136 17.17 27.77 -32.42
N ASP A 137 16.59 28.28 -33.50
CA ASP A 137 17.28 28.39 -34.78
C ASP A 137 18.43 29.40 -34.61
N ASP A 138 19.68 28.99 -34.82
CA ASP A 138 20.67 29.92 -35.37
C ASP A 138 21.80 29.19 -36.13
N GLU A 139 22.23 29.86 -37.19
CA GLU A 139 22.81 29.34 -38.42
C GLU A 139 24.27 28.82 -38.37
N GLU A 140 24.58 28.06 -39.44
CA GLU A 140 25.87 27.62 -39.95
C GLU A 140 27.04 28.60 -39.77
N HIS A 141 28.23 28.05 -39.46
CA HIS A 141 29.47 28.46 -40.13
C HIS A 141 30.41 27.27 -40.35
N ASN A 142 30.47 26.83 -41.61
CA ASN A 142 31.57 26.05 -42.17
C ASN A 142 32.86 26.90 -42.18
N LYS A 143 34.00 26.27 -41.86
CA LYS A 143 35.29 26.51 -42.53
C LYS A 143 36.25 25.35 -42.26
N ASP A 144 36.77 24.87 -43.37
CA ASP A 144 37.77 23.83 -43.58
C ASP A 144 39.10 24.13 -42.87
N ASP A 145 39.89 23.10 -42.55
CA ASP A 145 41.21 22.91 -43.17
C ASP A 145 41.99 21.68 -42.67
N GLU A 146 42.94 21.31 -43.53
CA GLU A 146 43.57 20.04 -43.81
C GLU A 146 44.69 19.49 -42.88
N GLN A 147 44.74 18.14 -42.87
CA GLN A 147 45.89 17.24 -43.09
C GLN A 147 47.10 17.07 -42.12
N SER A 148 47.52 15.79 -42.10
CA SER A 148 48.85 15.20 -41.82
C SER A 148 49.18 14.88 -40.35
N ALA A 149 49.75 13.74 -39.94
CA ALA A 149 50.54 12.73 -40.65
C ALA A 149 50.61 11.37 -39.86
N SER A 150 50.80 10.27 -40.61
CA SER A 150 51.71 9.09 -40.41
C SER A 150 51.85 8.45 -39.00
N LEU A 151 51.70 7.14 -38.71
CA LEU A 151 52.08 5.82 -39.31
C LEU A 151 53.01 5.04 -38.32
N GLY A 152 52.77 3.74 -38.14
CA GLY A 152 53.76 2.70 -37.70
C GLY A 152 53.60 2.19 -36.25
N LEU A 153 53.04 1.00 -35.96
CA LEU A 153 53.64 -0.38 -36.01
C LEU A 153 54.81 -0.53 -35.01
N GLU A 154 55.00 -1.55 -34.15
CA GLU A 154 54.51 -2.94 -34.04
C GLU A 154 55.03 -3.58 -32.72
N GLY A 155 54.32 -4.61 -32.22
CA GLY A 155 54.90 -5.79 -31.53
C GLY A 155 55.08 -5.75 -30.00
N THR A 156 54.96 -6.82 -29.19
CA THR A 156 54.57 -8.24 -29.32
C THR A 156 54.50 -8.83 -27.90
N HIS A 157 53.57 -9.76 -27.61
CA HIS A 157 53.64 -10.96 -26.72
C HIS A 157 52.25 -11.23 -26.10
N SER A 158 51.40 -12.09 -26.66
CA SER A 158 51.38 -13.57 -26.57
C SER A 158 51.24 -14.14 -25.15
N HIS A 159 50.02 -14.54 -24.78
CA HIS A 159 49.82 -15.85 -24.16
C HIS A 159 48.41 -16.38 -24.50
N ASP A 160 48.42 -17.52 -25.18
CA ASP A 160 47.28 -18.29 -25.69
C ASP A 160 46.66 -19.23 -24.63
N LEU A 161 45.51 -19.79 -25.04
CA LEU A 161 44.79 -21.00 -24.59
C LEU A 161 43.79 -20.75 -23.44
N ASP A 162 42.49 -21.09 -23.51
CA ASP A 162 41.77 -22.07 -24.33
C ASP A 162 40.25 -21.73 -24.37
N GLU A 163 39.61 -21.95 -25.53
CA GLU A 163 38.15 -22.00 -25.73
C GLU A 163 37.64 -23.43 -25.38
N PRO A 164 36.32 -23.70 -25.13
CA PRO A 164 35.29 -23.48 -26.16
C PRO A 164 33.92 -22.98 -25.66
N ALA A 165 33.40 -22.02 -26.42
CA ALA A 165 32.04 -21.96 -26.97
C ALA A 165 30.88 -22.62 -26.20
N SER A 166 29.98 -21.77 -25.68
CA SER A 166 28.54 -22.02 -25.75
C SER A 166 27.82 -20.75 -26.22
N LYS A 167 27.42 -20.78 -27.48
CA LYS A 167 26.68 -19.74 -28.17
C LYS A 167 25.22 -19.79 -27.71
N ASN A 168 24.80 -18.85 -26.85
CA ASN A 168 23.38 -18.53 -26.70
C ASN A 168 23.06 -17.36 -27.61
N VAL A 169 22.50 -17.68 -28.77
CA VAL A 169 21.91 -16.73 -29.71
C VAL A 169 20.59 -16.27 -29.11
N VAL A 170 20.52 -15.01 -28.71
CA VAL A 170 19.27 -14.31 -28.42
C VAL A 170 18.57 -14.06 -29.76
N GLU A 171 17.62 -14.93 -30.08
CA GLU A 171 16.77 -14.80 -31.25
C GLU A 171 15.77 -13.66 -31.00
N SER A 172 16.01 -12.52 -31.64
CA SER A 172 15.12 -11.36 -31.62
C SER A 172 13.92 -11.66 -32.53
N VAL A 173 12.81 -12.08 -31.94
CA VAL A 173 11.54 -12.28 -32.66
C VAL A 173 10.98 -10.91 -33.06
N LYS A 174 11.09 -10.57 -34.35
CA LYS A 174 10.36 -9.45 -34.98
C LYS A 174 8.88 -9.84 -35.10
N ILE A 175 8.06 -9.33 -34.19
CA ILE A 175 6.60 -9.45 -34.28
C ILE A 175 6.10 -8.34 -35.21
N HIS A 176 5.66 -8.71 -36.42
CA HIS A 176 4.94 -7.79 -37.31
C HIS A 176 3.50 -7.65 -36.80
N ILE A 177 3.22 -6.54 -36.12
CA ILE A 177 1.86 -6.13 -35.78
C ILE A 177 1.34 -5.29 -36.96
N THR A 178 0.51 -5.90 -37.79
CA THR A 178 -0.27 -5.20 -38.81
C THR A 178 -1.36 -4.40 -38.11
N ALA A 179 -1.29 -3.07 -38.21
CA ALA A 179 -2.31 -2.15 -37.73
C ALA A 179 -3.62 -2.34 -38.53
N PRO A 180 -4.80 -2.40 -37.88
CA PRO A 180 -6.05 -2.22 -38.60
C PRO A 180 -6.27 -0.72 -38.84
N GLU A 181 -6.57 -0.41 -40.10
CA GLU A 181 -6.88 0.92 -40.62
C GLU A 181 -8.01 1.59 -39.82
N THR A 182 -7.75 2.85 -39.47
CA THR A 182 -8.72 3.75 -38.83
C THR A 182 -9.81 4.15 -39.82
N GLN A 183 -11.03 3.63 -39.64
CA GLN A 183 -12.23 4.30 -40.15
C GLN A 183 -12.77 5.25 -39.08
N SER A 184 -12.54 6.54 -39.33
CA SER A 184 -13.13 7.66 -38.61
C SER A 184 -14.65 7.67 -38.81
N VAL A 185 -15.39 7.19 -37.80
CA VAL A 185 -16.83 7.48 -37.64
C VAL A 185 -16.99 8.36 -36.40
N LYS A 186 -17.11 9.67 -36.62
CA LYS A 186 -17.49 10.62 -35.57
C LYS A 186 -19.00 10.55 -35.37
N GLU A 187 -19.46 9.61 -34.55
CA GLU A 187 -20.80 9.66 -33.99
C GLU A 187 -20.75 10.38 -32.63
N ALA A 188 -21.37 11.57 -32.59
CA ALA A 188 -21.50 12.36 -31.39
C ALA A 188 -22.39 11.62 -30.37
N ILE A 189 -21.80 11.26 -29.23
CA ILE A 189 -22.54 10.72 -28.08
C ILE A 189 -23.56 11.80 -27.63
N PRO A 190 -24.88 11.53 -27.67
CA PRO A 190 -25.87 12.51 -27.24
C PRO A 190 -25.72 12.73 -25.73
N LYS A 191 -25.63 14.00 -25.32
CA LYS A 191 -25.56 14.40 -23.90
C LYS A 191 -26.68 13.73 -23.10
N PRO A 192 -26.41 13.17 -21.91
CA PRO A 192 -27.47 12.63 -21.08
C PRO A 192 -28.46 13.76 -20.78
N LYS A 193 -29.74 13.52 -21.08
CA LYS A 193 -30.82 14.45 -20.74
C LYS A 193 -30.84 14.57 -19.22
N GLY A 194 -30.40 15.71 -18.71
CA GLY A 194 -30.39 16.02 -17.29
C GLY A 194 -31.78 15.81 -16.70
N HIS A 195 -31.95 14.72 -15.96
CA HIS A 195 -33.08 14.55 -15.06
C HIS A 195 -32.71 15.19 -13.72
N SER A 196 -32.79 16.51 -13.69
CA SER A 196 -33.00 17.27 -12.47
C SER A 196 -34.00 18.36 -12.79
N ARG A 197 -35.29 18.01 -12.73
CA ARG A 197 -36.37 19.00 -12.54
C ARG A 197 -36.53 19.23 -11.04
N LEU A 198 -35.42 19.53 -10.35
CA LEU A 198 -35.50 20.13 -9.03
C LEU A 198 -36.05 21.54 -9.26
N ASP A 199 -37.32 21.69 -8.88
CA ASP A 199 -38.03 22.96 -8.92
C ASP A 199 -37.49 23.86 -7.79
N TYR A 200 -36.56 24.75 -8.15
CA TYR A 200 -35.96 25.70 -7.21
C TYR A 200 -36.93 26.81 -6.79
N SER A 201 -38.16 26.86 -7.33
CA SER A 201 -39.20 27.81 -6.92
C SER A 201 -39.63 27.67 -5.45
N ARG A 202 -39.19 26.59 -4.77
CA ARG A 202 -39.52 26.32 -3.37
C ARG A 202 -38.55 26.98 -2.36
N TRP A 203 -37.41 27.51 -2.81
CA TRP A 203 -36.41 28.11 -1.93
C TRP A 203 -36.48 29.64 -1.86
N ASP A 204 -37.36 30.27 -2.64
CA ASP A 204 -37.50 31.73 -2.73
C ASP A 204 -38.53 32.31 -1.74
N LYS A 205 -38.81 31.58 -0.65
CA LYS A 205 -39.56 32.07 0.51
C LYS A 205 -38.80 31.73 1.79
N VAL A 206 -37.68 32.41 1.97
CA VAL A 206 -37.19 32.74 3.30
C VAL A 206 -38.04 33.91 3.79
N GLU A 207 -39.04 33.63 4.62
CA GLU A 207 -39.55 34.67 5.50
C GLU A 207 -38.46 34.95 6.52
N ASP A 208 -37.98 36.18 6.50
CA ASP A 208 -37.08 36.75 7.49
C ASP A 208 -37.85 36.87 8.82
N ASP A 209 -37.89 35.79 9.58
CA ASP A 209 -38.25 35.82 11.00
C ASP A 209 -37.00 36.20 11.80
N SER A 210 -36.55 37.43 11.59
CA SER A 210 -35.64 38.14 12.49
C SER A 210 -36.42 38.49 13.76
N SER A 211 -36.65 37.50 14.61
CA SER A 211 -36.92 37.72 16.02
C SER A 211 -35.58 37.89 16.73
N GLU A 212 -35.21 39.16 16.93
CA GLU A 212 -34.27 39.57 17.96
C GLU A 212 -34.92 39.28 19.32
N ASP A 213 -34.51 38.20 19.98
CA ASP A 213 -34.65 38.04 21.43
C ASP A 213 -33.26 37.70 21.98
N ASP A 214 -32.62 38.73 22.53
CA ASP A 214 -31.58 38.61 23.54
C ASP A 214 -32.17 37.86 24.73
N ASP A 215 -31.58 36.71 25.09
CA ASP A 215 -31.48 36.29 26.49
C ASP A 215 -30.32 35.32 26.62
N ASP A 216 -29.32 35.77 27.39
CA ASP A 216 -28.24 34.99 27.97
C ASP A 216 -28.81 33.78 28.72
N ASP A 217 -28.25 32.59 28.51
CA ASP A 217 -27.97 31.63 29.59
C ASP A 217 -27.09 30.47 29.09
N ASP A 218 -25.85 30.47 29.57
CA ASP A 218 -24.96 29.31 29.61
C ASP A 218 -25.63 28.15 30.37
N ASP A 219 -26.00 27.06 29.70
CA ASP A 219 -26.16 25.76 30.38
C ASP A 219 -25.53 24.61 29.57
N ASP A 220 -24.35 24.25 30.02
CA ASP A 220 -23.46 23.17 29.58
C ASP A 220 -24.03 21.79 29.98
N SER A 221 -25.26 21.49 29.56
CA SER A 221 -25.95 20.24 29.92
C SER A 221 -25.55 19.10 28.98
N GLN A 222 -24.49 18.36 29.33
CA GLN A 222 -24.09 17.08 28.72
C GLN A 222 -25.26 16.09 28.65
N PRO A 223 -25.42 15.31 27.55
CA PRO A 223 -26.48 14.31 27.45
C PRO A 223 -26.28 13.14 28.44
N GLN A 224 -27.15 13.02 29.44
CA GLN A 224 -27.17 11.87 30.35
C GLN A 224 -27.79 10.63 29.68
N TYR A 225 -26.94 9.70 29.22
CA TYR A 225 -27.37 8.36 28.81
C TYR A 225 -27.70 7.49 30.03
N ARG A 226 -28.99 7.19 30.24
CA ARG A 226 -29.45 6.20 31.24
C ARG A 226 -29.76 4.86 30.59
N PHE A 227 -28.86 3.89 30.74
CA PHE A 227 -29.11 2.50 30.37
C PHE A 227 -30.01 1.82 31.42
N ARG A 228 -31.21 1.40 31.03
CA ARG A 228 -32.06 0.52 31.86
C ARG A 228 -31.70 -0.94 31.55
N VAL A 229 -30.92 -1.55 32.44
CA VAL A 229 -30.67 -2.99 32.43
C VAL A 229 -31.92 -3.70 32.99
N LYS A 230 -32.61 -4.48 32.16
CA LYS A 230 -33.67 -5.39 32.62
C LYS A 230 -33.01 -6.71 33.01
N ASN A 231 -32.99 -7.03 34.30
CA ASN A 231 -32.53 -8.33 34.77
C ASN A 231 -33.59 -9.38 34.43
N ILE A 232 -33.23 -10.32 33.55
CA ILE A 232 -34.06 -11.47 33.21
C ILE A 232 -33.82 -12.52 34.29
N GLY A 233 -34.82 -12.75 35.14
CA GLY A 233 -34.74 -13.74 36.22
C GLY A 233 -34.64 -15.16 35.67
N VAL A 234 -33.58 -15.88 36.02
CA VAL A 234 -33.40 -17.30 35.68
C VAL A 234 -34.20 -18.13 36.68
N ARG A 235 -35.17 -18.93 36.19
CA ARG A 235 -35.91 -19.89 37.04
C ARG A 235 -35.06 -21.15 37.21
N SER A 236 -34.91 -21.62 38.45
CA SER A 236 -34.33 -22.94 38.73
C SER A 236 -35.26 -24.05 38.25
N VAL A 237 -34.69 -25.01 37.52
CA VAL A 237 -35.36 -26.25 37.12
C VAL A 237 -35.32 -27.21 38.31
N LYS A 238 -36.48 -27.76 38.67
CA LYS A 238 -36.63 -28.83 39.68
C LYS A 238 -36.43 -30.19 39.02
#